data_AF-A0A3N4ST37-F1
#
_entry.id   AF-A0A3N4ST37-F1
#
_cell.length_a   1.000
_cell.length_b   1.000
_cell.length_c   1.000
_cell.angle_alpha   90.00
_cell.angle_beta   90.00
_cell.angle_gamma   90.00
#
_symmetry.space_group_name_H-M   'P 1'
#
loop_
_entity.id
_entity.type
_entity.pdbx_description
1 polymer ?
#
loop_
_entity_poly.entity_id
_entity_poly.type
_entity_poly.pdbx_seq_one_letter_code
_entity_poly.pdbx_strand_id
1 'polypeptide(L)'
;MTDTLPNPSEQADTILPAGGVEEDTERALRLCEALAPGTGQMKILVIDGEPPSKSRPRFTRNGKPYRTKEDVDAEKRTAWNLRRVFPQPWTGNIALGCVFFRPNKQRIDVDNMLKHVCDSANGIAWVDDSQVTAVYGIAELDIDKPRTVLVFAQHHSTLTRGTDNVRQCEHCGKPFPIVGRTTKRFCDAACYRKSVGRDLSEPIPCKQCGKPFRRTTTGQIMCSRECRAESLRGRNRARGIPRSKCADCGKELSHTRGGRCRPCWSATPNGGTP
;
A
#
# COMPACT_ATOMS: atom_id res chain seq x y z
N MET A 1 55.95 -20.34 -27.30
CA MET A 1 54.48 -20.44 -27.38
C MET A 1 53.92 -19.28 -26.57
N THR A 2 53.87 -18.11 -27.19
CA THR A 2 53.29 -16.90 -26.62
C THR A 2 51.82 -16.91 -26.97
N ASP A 3 51.00 -17.29 -25.98
CA ASP A 3 49.55 -17.29 -26.08
C ASP A 3 49.08 -15.83 -26.10
N THR A 4 49.00 -15.25 -27.30
CA THR A 4 48.36 -13.96 -27.50
C THR A 4 46.86 -14.15 -27.34
N LEU A 5 46.33 -13.74 -26.18
CA LEU A 5 44.91 -13.55 -25.99
C LEU A 5 44.35 -12.70 -27.14
N PRO A 6 43.26 -13.11 -27.79
CA PRO A 6 42.71 -12.38 -28.92
C PRO A 6 42.29 -10.95 -28.50
N ASN A 7 42.51 -10.01 -29.43
CA ASN A 7 42.16 -8.60 -29.31
C ASN A 7 40.64 -8.46 -29.13
N PRO A 8 40.11 -7.77 -28.09
CA PRO A 8 38.66 -7.70 -27.82
C PRO A 8 37.86 -6.85 -28.82
N SER A 9 38.45 -6.44 -29.94
CA SER A 9 37.86 -5.50 -30.90
C SER A 9 37.02 -6.17 -32.00
N GLU A 10 36.67 -7.45 -31.87
CA GLU A 10 35.72 -8.13 -32.75
C GLU A 10 34.42 -8.39 -31.99
N GLN A 11 33.50 -7.42 -32.08
CA GLN A 11 32.05 -7.56 -31.91
C GLN A 11 31.61 -8.60 -30.88
N ALA A 12 31.88 -8.34 -29.60
CA ALA A 12 30.97 -8.85 -28.59
C ALA A 12 29.61 -8.22 -28.87
N ASP A 13 28.59 -9.04 -29.17
CA ASP A 13 27.19 -8.61 -29.29
C ASP A 13 26.78 -7.94 -27.97
N THR A 14 27.01 -6.63 -27.86
CA THR A 14 26.58 -5.88 -26.71
C THR A 14 25.05 -5.84 -26.74
N ILE A 15 24.44 -5.97 -25.55
CA ILE A 15 22.97 -5.89 -25.39
C ILE A 15 22.41 -4.62 -26.05
N LEU A 16 23.21 -3.55 -26.09
CA LEU A 16 22.86 -2.28 -26.70
C LEU A 16 23.75 -2.01 -27.93
N PRO A 17 23.19 -1.53 -29.05
CA PRO A 17 23.98 -1.16 -30.22
C PRO A 17 24.97 -0.04 -29.89
N ALA A 18 26.17 -0.11 -30.47
CA ALA A 18 27.12 1.00 -30.50
C ALA A 18 26.71 2.01 -31.57
N GLY A 19 26.95 3.30 -31.33
CA GLY A 19 26.57 4.37 -32.27
C GLY A 19 25.96 5.57 -31.57
N GLY A 20 25.60 6.58 -32.37
CA GLY A 20 25.09 7.86 -31.90
C GLY A 20 23.59 7.86 -31.62
N VAL A 21 22.96 8.99 -31.90
CA VAL A 21 21.54 9.28 -31.64
C VAL A 21 20.63 8.41 -32.51
N GLU A 22 21.08 8.05 -33.71
CA GLU A 22 20.40 7.18 -34.66
C GLU A 22 20.06 5.80 -34.08
N GLU A 23 20.87 5.31 -33.15
CA GLU A 23 20.69 4.01 -32.50
C GLU A 23 19.82 4.06 -31.24
N ASP A 24 19.40 5.24 -30.76
CA ASP A 24 18.68 5.37 -29.49
C ASP A 24 17.36 4.60 -29.47
N THR A 25 16.67 4.53 -30.61
CA THR A 25 15.41 3.77 -30.72
C THR A 25 15.67 2.28 -30.59
N GLU A 26 16.61 1.73 -31.36
CA GLU A 26 16.97 0.32 -31.29
C GLU A 26 17.51 -0.06 -29.90
N ARG A 27 18.35 0.80 -29.32
CA ARG A 27 18.85 0.67 -27.95
C ARG A 27 17.72 0.57 -26.94
N ALA A 28 16.72 1.44 -27.05
CA ALA A 28 15.57 1.44 -26.17
C ALA A 28 14.71 0.17 -26.33
N LEU A 29 14.53 -0.33 -27.57
CA LEU A 29 13.80 -1.56 -27.85
C LEU A 29 14.49 -2.79 -27.27
N ARG A 30 15.80 -2.94 -27.49
CA ARG A 30 16.58 -4.06 -26.91
C ARG A 30 16.57 -4.02 -25.39
N LEU A 31 16.64 -2.83 -24.81
CA LEU A 31 16.58 -2.66 -23.37
C LEU A 31 15.20 -3.02 -22.80
N CYS A 32 14.13 -2.68 -23.52
CA CYS A 32 12.77 -3.08 -23.18
C CYS A 32 12.64 -4.61 -23.18
N GLU A 33 13.11 -5.26 -24.24
CA GLU A 33 13.05 -6.72 -24.36
C GLU A 33 13.86 -7.41 -23.26
N ALA A 34 15.04 -6.90 -22.91
CA ALA A 34 15.86 -7.43 -21.83
C ALA A 34 15.22 -7.28 -20.44
N LEU A 35 14.54 -6.15 -20.19
CA LEU A 35 13.95 -5.84 -18.88
C LEU A 35 12.54 -6.38 -18.68
N ALA A 36 11.76 -6.47 -19.74
CA ALA A 36 10.34 -6.81 -19.71
C ALA A 36 9.94 -7.59 -20.98
N PRO A 37 10.49 -8.80 -21.17
CA PRO A 37 10.30 -9.58 -22.40
C PRO A 37 8.81 -9.85 -22.66
N GLY A 38 8.39 -9.65 -23.91
CA GLY A 38 7.01 -9.87 -24.34
C GLY A 38 5.99 -8.85 -23.82
N THR A 39 6.42 -7.73 -23.23
CA THR A 39 5.52 -6.67 -22.79
C THR A 39 4.92 -5.91 -23.99
N GLY A 40 3.60 -5.75 -24.00
CA GLY A 40 2.91 -4.92 -25.00
C GLY A 40 2.81 -3.43 -24.62
N GLN A 41 3.21 -3.06 -23.40
CA GLN A 41 3.04 -1.71 -22.88
C GLN A 41 4.41 -1.12 -22.51
N MET A 42 4.93 -0.26 -23.40
CA MET A 42 6.17 0.47 -23.18
C MET A 42 6.06 1.95 -23.58
N LYS A 43 6.97 2.77 -23.05
CA LYS A 43 7.18 4.17 -23.43
C LYS A 43 8.68 4.44 -23.49
N ILE A 44 9.10 5.14 -24.54
CA ILE A 44 10.48 5.58 -24.74
C ILE A 44 10.49 7.10 -24.69
N LEU A 45 11.46 7.68 -24.00
CA LEU A 45 11.65 9.12 -23.90
C LEU A 45 13.14 9.45 -23.98
N VAL A 46 13.50 10.34 -24.90
CA VAL A 46 14.84 10.93 -24.97
C VAL A 46 14.78 12.34 -24.40
N ILE A 47 15.69 12.64 -23.48
CA ILE A 47 15.83 13.97 -22.86
C ILE A 47 17.20 14.53 -23.25
N ASP A 48 17.20 15.64 -23.98
CA ASP A 48 18.43 16.30 -24.41
C ASP A 48 19.18 16.99 -23.26
N GLY A 49 20.50 17.06 -23.43
CA GLY A 49 21.42 17.73 -22.53
C GLY A 49 22.07 16.80 -21.51
N GLU A 50 22.95 17.37 -20.69
CA GLU A 50 23.70 16.60 -19.68
C GLU A 50 22.76 15.86 -18.72
N PRO A 51 22.93 14.53 -18.56
CA PRO A 51 22.19 13.73 -17.59
C PRO A 51 22.33 14.29 -16.17
N PRO A 52 21.25 14.76 -15.54
CA PRO A 52 21.31 15.21 -14.16
C PRO A 52 21.59 14.04 -13.22
N SER A 53 22.33 14.32 -12.14
CA SER A 53 22.62 13.35 -11.09
C SER A 53 22.14 13.89 -9.75
N LYS A 54 21.62 13.00 -8.91
CA LYS A 54 21.14 13.41 -7.60
C LYS A 54 22.31 13.61 -6.64
N SER A 55 22.47 14.83 -6.12
CA SER A 55 23.46 15.09 -5.07
C SER A 55 23.01 14.48 -3.73
N ARG A 56 23.98 14.01 -2.91
CA ARG A 56 23.68 13.48 -1.57
C ARG A 56 23.02 14.55 -0.70
N PRO A 57 22.07 14.20 0.21
CA PRO A 57 21.36 15.16 1.03
C PRO A 57 22.32 16.07 1.80
N ARG A 58 22.15 17.38 1.62
CA ARG A 58 22.87 18.37 2.43
C ARG A 58 22.02 18.74 3.63
N PHE A 59 22.65 18.94 4.77
CA PHE A 59 21.96 19.25 6.01
C PHE A 59 22.23 20.69 6.43
N THR A 60 21.17 21.38 6.85
CA THR A 60 21.27 22.68 7.52
C THR A 60 21.95 22.51 8.88
N ARG A 61 22.39 23.62 9.50
CA ARG A 61 22.95 23.61 10.86
C ARG A 61 22.03 22.93 11.90
N ASN A 62 20.72 22.91 11.63
CA ASN A 62 19.70 22.30 12.49
C ASN A 62 19.38 20.85 12.11
N GLY A 63 20.20 20.20 11.27
CA GLY A 63 20.04 18.81 10.86
C GLY A 63 18.87 18.56 9.89
N LYS A 64 18.20 19.61 9.38
CA LYS A 64 17.17 19.45 8.35
C LYS A 64 17.81 19.30 6.97
N PRO A 65 17.40 18.31 6.16
CA PRO A 65 17.88 18.21 4.79
C PRO A 65 17.38 19.41 3.98
N TYR A 66 18.23 19.97 3.12
CA TYR A 66 17.86 20.98 2.15
C TYR A 66 18.29 20.55 0.74
N ARG A 67 17.53 20.99 -0.25
CA ARG A 67 17.80 20.74 -1.67
C ARG A 67 18.41 21.99 -2.29
N THR A 68 19.40 21.79 -3.17
CA THR A 68 19.97 22.89 -3.96
C THR A 68 18.96 23.32 -5.04
N LYS A 69 19.10 24.56 -5.51
CA LYS A 69 18.22 25.07 -6.58
C LYS A 69 18.42 24.27 -7.87
N GLU A 70 19.67 23.91 -8.15
CA GLU A 70 20.07 23.12 -9.31
C GLU A 70 19.41 21.73 -9.33
N ASP A 71 19.38 21.03 -8.19
CA ASP A 71 18.69 19.75 -8.05
C ASP A 71 17.18 19.90 -8.28
N VAL A 72 16.58 20.98 -7.78
CA VAL A 72 15.14 21.25 -7.95
C VAL A 72 14.81 21.55 -9.41
N ASP A 73 15.61 22.36 -10.08
CA ASP A 73 15.38 22.75 -11.47
C ASP A 73 15.63 21.56 -12.42
N ALA A 74 16.65 20.74 -12.14
CA ALA A 74 16.89 19.50 -12.86
C ALA A 74 15.72 18.52 -12.73
N GLU A 75 15.20 18.31 -11.52
CA GLU A 75 14.06 17.40 -11.30
C GLU A 75 12.80 17.92 -11.98
N LYS A 76 12.54 19.24 -11.94
CA LYS A 76 11.42 19.86 -12.67
C LYS A 76 11.52 19.66 -14.18
N ARG A 77 12.72 19.79 -14.76
CA ARG A 77 12.94 19.59 -16.20
C ARG A 77 12.68 18.14 -16.61
N THR A 78 13.16 17.17 -15.84
CA THR A 78 12.88 15.75 -16.08
C THR A 78 11.39 15.46 -15.92
N ALA A 79 10.78 15.92 -14.84
CA ALA A 79 9.35 15.77 -14.58
C ALA A 79 8.47 16.40 -15.68
N TRP A 80 8.87 17.54 -16.24
CA TRP A 80 8.15 18.17 -17.35
C TRP A 80 8.15 17.29 -18.60
N ASN A 81 9.29 16.70 -18.96
CA ASN A 81 9.37 15.76 -20.08
C ASN A 81 8.55 14.50 -19.83
N LEU A 82 8.57 13.95 -18.61
CA LEU A 82 7.80 12.77 -18.24
C LEU A 82 6.29 12.99 -18.36
N ARG A 83 5.77 14.16 -17.95
CA ARG A 83 4.34 14.49 -18.09
C ARG A 83 3.84 14.50 -19.53
N ARG A 84 4.73 14.68 -20.52
CA ARG A 84 4.36 14.64 -21.94
C ARG A 84 4.03 13.21 -22.40
N VAL A 85 4.63 12.21 -21.77
CA VAL A 85 4.45 10.80 -22.13
C VAL A 85 3.57 10.04 -21.15
N PHE A 86 3.38 10.55 -19.93
CA PHE A 86 2.50 9.99 -18.90
C PHE A 86 1.35 10.96 -18.55
N PRO A 87 0.16 10.80 -19.18
CA PRO A 87 -1.04 11.52 -18.77
C PRO A 87 -1.50 11.14 -17.36
N GLN A 88 -1.29 9.88 -16.98
CA GLN A 88 -1.54 9.35 -15.66
C GLN A 88 -0.42 8.36 -15.28
N PRO A 89 -0.10 8.24 -13.98
CA PRO A 89 0.88 7.26 -13.51
C PRO A 89 0.41 5.83 -13.76
N TRP A 90 1.33 4.97 -14.17
CA TRP A 90 1.08 3.54 -14.26
C TRP A 90 1.05 2.89 -12.88
N THR A 91 0.19 1.87 -12.76
CA THR A 91 0.13 0.98 -11.61
C THR A 91 0.78 -0.37 -11.94
N GLY A 92 0.97 -1.20 -10.92
CA GLY A 92 1.63 -2.49 -11.08
C GLY A 92 3.14 -2.38 -11.11
N ASN A 93 3.77 -3.44 -11.61
CA ASN A 93 5.22 -3.58 -11.69
C ASN A 93 5.77 -2.94 -12.96
N ILE A 94 6.79 -2.10 -12.80
CA ILE A 94 7.36 -1.34 -13.90
C ILE A 94 8.85 -1.70 -14.02
N ALA A 95 9.31 -1.81 -15.25
CA ALA A 95 10.72 -1.86 -15.63
C ALA A 95 11.19 -0.45 -16.02
N LEU A 96 12.39 -0.09 -15.57
CA LEU A 96 13.06 1.17 -15.91
C LEU A 96 14.42 0.90 -16.56
N GLY A 97 14.58 1.29 -17.82
CA GLY A 97 15.85 1.30 -18.51
C GLY A 97 16.37 2.73 -18.70
N CYS A 98 17.64 2.97 -18.39
CA CYS A 98 18.27 4.27 -18.54
C CYS A 98 19.64 4.16 -19.20
N VAL A 99 19.86 4.94 -20.25
CA VAL A 99 21.16 5.14 -20.89
C VAL A 99 21.53 6.62 -20.78
N PHE A 100 22.63 6.90 -20.08
CA PHE A 100 23.08 8.26 -19.77
C PHE A 100 24.29 8.62 -20.63
N PHE A 101 24.09 9.39 -21.69
CA PHE A 101 25.17 9.91 -22.53
C PHE A 101 25.74 11.20 -21.93
N ARG A 102 26.97 11.10 -21.41
CA ARG A 102 27.65 12.16 -20.67
C ARG A 102 28.55 12.98 -21.61
N PRO A 103 28.69 14.30 -21.38
CA PRO A 103 29.54 15.15 -22.21
C PRO A 103 31.02 15.09 -21.84
N ASN A 104 31.38 14.42 -20.74
CA ASN A 104 32.73 14.40 -20.22
C ASN A 104 32.98 13.13 -19.37
N LYS A 105 34.25 12.93 -19.01
CA LYS A 105 34.71 11.79 -18.19
C LYS A 105 34.62 12.07 -16.68
N GLN A 106 33.88 13.09 -16.25
CA GLN A 106 33.69 13.34 -14.83
C GLN A 106 33.02 12.13 -14.19
N ARG A 107 33.62 11.61 -13.12
CA ARG A 107 33.06 10.48 -12.40
C ARG A 107 31.75 10.88 -11.74
N ILE A 108 30.67 10.28 -12.22
CA ILE A 108 29.33 10.34 -11.62
C ILE A 108 28.80 8.92 -11.59
N ASP A 109 28.32 8.50 -10.43
CA ASP A 109 27.79 7.15 -10.27
C ASP A 109 26.43 7.02 -10.98
N VAL A 110 26.23 5.89 -11.67
CA VAL A 110 24.99 5.58 -12.40
C VAL A 110 23.77 5.54 -11.48
N ASP A 111 23.95 5.06 -10.25
CA ASP A 111 22.89 5.01 -9.24
C ASP A 111 22.37 6.41 -8.86
N ASN A 112 23.22 7.44 -8.84
CA ASN A 112 22.81 8.82 -8.60
C ASN A 112 21.99 9.40 -9.77
N MET A 113 22.29 9.03 -11.01
CA MET A 113 21.50 9.42 -12.18
C MET A 113 20.17 8.66 -12.24
N LEU A 114 20.19 7.35 -11.96
CA LEU A 114 18.97 6.55 -11.79
C LEU A 114 18.08 7.14 -10.70
N LYS A 115 18.66 7.50 -9.55
CA LYS A 115 17.93 8.11 -8.45
C LYS A 115 17.26 9.41 -8.86
N HIS A 116 17.94 10.26 -9.64
CA HIS A 116 17.34 11.49 -10.17
C HIS A 116 16.10 11.19 -11.02
N VAL A 117 16.18 10.21 -11.92
CA VAL A 117 15.04 9.79 -12.75
C VAL A 117 13.91 9.29 -11.87
N CYS A 118 14.20 8.43 -10.88
CA CYS A 118 13.18 7.88 -9.98
C CYS A 118 12.47 8.95 -9.16
N ASP A 119 13.24 9.84 -8.52
CA ASP A 119 12.71 10.94 -7.71
C ASP A 119 11.85 11.88 -8.59
N SER A 120 12.24 12.10 -9.85
CA SER A 120 11.52 12.96 -10.82
C SER A 120 10.25 12.31 -11.39
N ALA A 121 10.22 10.99 -11.48
CA ALA A 121 9.13 10.19 -12.04
C ALA A 121 8.03 9.84 -11.03
N ASN A 122 8.32 10.00 -9.73
CA ASN A 122 7.38 9.65 -8.68
C ASN A 122 6.11 10.52 -8.72
N GLY A 123 4.94 9.88 -8.71
CA GLY A 123 3.65 10.52 -8.90
C GLY A 123 3.36 10.97 -10.35
N ILE A 124 4.24 10.67 -11.31
CA ILE A 124 4.09 11.01 -12.73
C ILE A 124 4.07 9.75 -13.60
N ALA A 125 5.16 8.98 -13.61
CA ALA A 125 5.25 7.73 -14.36
C ALA A 125 4.66 6.55 -13.58
N TRP A 126 4.76 6.59 -12.25
CA TRP A 126 4.23 5.61 -11.30
C TRP A 126 3.74 6.30 -10.03
N VAL A 127 2.96 5.59 -9.22
CA VAL A 127 2.44 6.13 -7.95
C VAL A 127 3.56 6.22 -6.91
N ASP A 128 4.40 5.19 -6.85
CA ASP A 128 5.50 5.07 -5.89
C ASP A 128 6.69 4.35 -6.56
N ASP A 129 7.91 4.77 -6.26
CA ASP A 129 9.13 4.21 -6.86
C ASP A 129 9.36 2.73 -6.50
N SER A 130 8.71 2.23 -5.44
CA SER A 130 8.69 0.79 -5.15
C SER A 130 8.03 -0.07 -6.23
N GLN A 131 7.33 0.54 -7.19
CA GLN A 131 6.82 -0.14 -8.39
C GLN A 131 7.90 -0.52 -9.40
N VAL A 132 9.08 0.10 -9.34
CA VAL A 132 10.21 -0.26 -10.20
C VAL A 132 10.79 -1.58 -9.71
N THR A 133 10.50 -2.65 -10.44
CA THR A 133 10.84 -4.04 -10.06
C THR A 133 11.92 -4.65 -10.95
N ALA A 134 12.23 -4.01 -12.08
CA ALA A 134 13.42 -4.27 -12.88
C ALA A 134 14.05 -2.92 -13.26
N VAL A 135 15.37 -2.82 -13.16
CA VAL A 135 16.10 -1.59 -13.48
C VAL A 135 17.40 -1.91 -14.18
N TYR A 136 17.73 -1.12 -15.20
CA TYR A 136 19.03 -1.13 -15.86
C TYR A 136 19.50 0.30 -16.07
N GLY A 137 20.77 0.56 -15.74
CA GLY A 137 21.40 1.86 -15.91
C GLY A 137 22.80 1.70 -16.48
N ILE A 138 23.12 2.50 -17.48
CA ILE A 138 24.46 2.55 -18.08
C ILE A 138 24.85 4.00 -18.35
N ALA A 139 26.14 4.32 -18.20
CA ALA A 139 26.71 5.59 -18.62
C ALA A 139 27.55 5.37 -19.87
N GLU A 140 27.34 6.22 -20.86
CA GLU A 140 28.07 6.27 -22.13
C GLU A 140 28.68 7.66 -22.30
N LEU A 141 29.70 7.77 -23.15
CA LEU A 141 30.32 9.06 -23.48
C LEU A 141 29.81 9.52 -24.85
N ASP A 142 29.18 10.69 -24.88
CA ASP A 142 28.86 11.41 -26.11
C ASP A 142 29.07 12.90 -25.84
N ILE A 143 30.22 13.39 -26.28
CA ILE A 143 30.67 14.77 -26.03
C ILE A 143 29.79 15.76 -26.80
N ASP A 144 29.36 15.38 -28.01
CA ASP A 144 28.67 16.26 -28.94
C ASP A 144 27.16 16.28 -28.71
N LYS A 145 26.58 15.16 -28.26
CA LYS A 145 25.14 14.96 -28.06
C LYS A 145 24.82 14.30 -26.71
N PRO A 146 25.09 14.98 -25.58
CA PRO A 146 24.70 14.50 -24.27
C PRO A 146 23.17 14.42 -24.18
N ARG A 147 22.67 13.31 -23.64
CA ARG A 147 21.24 13.00 -23.56
C ARG A 147 20.98 11.85 -22.59
N THR A 148 19.71 11.66 -22.23
CA THR A 148 19.25 10.50 -21.47
C THR A 148 18.18 9.77 -22.26
N VAL A 149 18.39 8.48 -22.55
CA VAL A 149 17.39 7.59 -23.14
C VAL A 149 16.72 6.83 -22.00
N LEU A 150 15.40 6.99 -21.88
CA LEU A 150 14.57 6.35 -20.86
C LEU A 150 13.61 5.37 -21.50
N VAL A 151 13.50 4.20 -20.88
CA VAL A 151 12.57 3.13 -21.25
C VAL A 151 11.74 2.80 -20.03
N PHE A 152 10.42 2.83 -20.20
CA PHE A 152 9.45 2.42 -19.20
C PHE A 152 8.63 1.29 -19.78
N ALA A 153 8.48 0.18 -19.07
CA ALA A 153 7.66 -0.93 -19.53
C ALA A 153 6.90 -1.59 -18.38
N GLN A 154 5.73 -2.19 -18.66
CA GLN A 154 5.10 -3.09 -17.70
C GLN A 154 5.96 -4.34 -17.54
N HIS A 155 6.29 -4.68 -16.30
CA HIS A 155 7.18 -5.78 -15.96
C HIS A 155 6.41 -6.90 -15.27
N HIS A 156 6.51 -8.12 -15.80
CA HIS A 156 5.93 -9.28 -15.15
C HIS A 156 6.88 -9.81 -14.06
N SER A 157 6.45 -9.75 -12.79
CA SER A 157 7.24 -10.20 -11.65
C SER A 157 6.34 -10.91 -10.63
N THR A 158 6.91 -11.88 -9.91
CA THR A 158 6.24 -12.55 -8.78
C THR A 158 6.02 -11.63 -7.59
N LEU A 159 6.75 -10.52 -7.52
CA LEU A 159 6.56 -9.46 -6.53
C LEU A 159 5.45 -8.52 -7.01
N THR A 160 4.33 -8.41 -6.30
CA THR A 160 3.26 -7.46 -6.66
C THR A 160 3.50 -6.09 -6.02
N ARG A 161 3.46 -5.01 -6.82
CA ARG A 161 3.60 -3.62 -6.37
C ARG A 161 2.46 -2.73 -6.86
N GLY A 162 2.43 -1.49 -6.39
CA GLY A 162 1.39 -0.52 -6.75
C GLY A 162 0.00 -0.97 -6.29
N THR A 163 -1.01 -0.73 -7.13
CA THR A 163 -2.40 -1.14 -6.82
C THR A 163 -2.65 -2.64 -6.97
N ASP A 164 -1.74 -3.36 -7.61
CA ASP A 164 -1.88 -4.80 -7.87
C ASP A 164 -1.50 -5.62 -6.63
N ASN A 165 -0.74 -5.02 -5.72
CA ASN A 165 -0.51 -5.56 -4.38
C ASN A 165 -1.79 -5.44 -3.54
N VAL A 166 -2.70 -6.39 -3.66
CA VAL A 166 -4.03 -6.35 -3.02
C VAL A 166 -4.16 -7.27 -1.82
N ARG A 167 -5.05 -6.88 -0.89
CA ARG A 167 -5.57 -7.74 0.19
C ARG A 167 -7.08 -7.86 0.06
N GLN A 168 -7.66 -8.97 0.51
CA GLN A 168 -9.11 -9.09 0.65
C GLN A 168 -9.61 -8.35 1.89
N CYS A 169 -10.66 -7.56 1.75
CA CYS A 169 -11.34 -6.91 2.87
C CYS A 169 -12.01 -7.97 3.75
N GLU A 170 -11.72 -7.97 5.05
CA GLU A 170 -12.29 -8.95 5.99
C GLU A 170 -13.79 -8.80 6.23
N HIS A 171 -14.39 -7.69 5.80
CA HIS A 171 -15.84 -7.48 5.90
C HIS A 171 -16.59 -7.84 4.62
N CYS A 172 -16.16 -7.30 3.47
CA CYS A 172 -16.89 -7.41 2.21
C CYS A 172 -16.23 -8.35 1.19
N GLY A 173 -15.05 -8.91 1.47
CA GLY A 173 -14.30 -9.79 0.58
C GLY A 173 -13.63 -9.10 -0.62
N LYS A 174 -14.01 -7.86 -0.93
CA LYS A 174 -13.46 -7.14 -2.09
C LYS A 174 -11.95 -6.91 -1.95
N PRO A 175 -11.16 -7.12 -3.02
CA PRO A 175 -9.74 -6.78 -3.00
C PRO A 175 -9.56 -5.27 -2.89
N PHE A 176 -8.55 -4.85 -2.15
CA PHE A 176 -8.16 -3.45 -2.03
C PHE A 176 -6.63 -3.33 -1.98
N PRO A 177 -6.05 -2.24 -2.52
CA PRO A 177 -4.61 -2.10 -2.63
C PRO A 177 -3.94 -1.86 -1.27
N ILE A 178 -2.80 -2.51 -1.05
CA ILE A 178 -1.92 -2.37 0.10
C ILE A 178 -0.82 -1.38 -0.28
N VAL A 179 -1.06 -0.10 0.03
CA VAL A 179 -0.05 0.95 -0.19
C VAL A 179 0.82 1.07 1.07
N GLY A 180 2.12 0.84 0.92
CA GLY A 180 3.12 0.93 1.98
C GLY A 180 2.98 -0.12 3.09
N ARG A 181 3.56 0.18 4.27
CA ARG A 181 3.45 -0.69 5.46
C ARG A 181 2.11 -0.46 6.17
N THR A 182 1.04 -1.03 5.64
CA THR A 182 -0.29 -0.92 6.25
C THR A 182 -0.80 -2.22 6.85
N THR A 183 -1.31 -2.15 8.08
CA THR A 183 -2.03 -3.24 8.76
C THR A 183 -3.54 -3.17 8.51
N LYS A 184 -4.00 -2.34 7.56
CA LYS A 184 -5.42 -2.21 7.22
C LYS A 184 -6.03 -3.57 6.87
N ARG A 185 -7.17 -3.85 7.49
CA ARG A 185 -7.95 -5.09 7.35
C ARG A 185 -9.20 -4.91 6.48
N PHE A 186 -9.58 -3.66 6.21
CA PHE A 186 -10.81 -3.29 5.52
C PHE A 186 -10.51 -2.32 4.38
N CYS A 187 -11.27 -2.42 3.28
CA CYS A 187 -11.09 -1.56 2.10
C CYS A 187 -11.35 -0.07 2.40
N ASP A 188 -12.23 0.22 3.36
CA ASP A 188 -12.58 1.58 3.76
C ASP A 188 -13.12 1.64 5.20
N ALA A 189 -13.37 2.86 5.67
CA ALA A 189 -13.92 3.13 7.00
C ALA A 189 -15.39 2.68 7.18
N ALA A 190 -16.14 2.52 6.09
CA ALA A 190 -17.52 2.02 6.16
C ALA A 190 -17.52 0.51 6.44
N CYS A 191 -16.69 -0.27 5.74
CA CYS A 191 -16.49 -1.69 5.98
C CYS A 191 -15.99 -1.97 7.39
N TYR A 192 -15.05 -1.16 7.90
CA TYR A 192 -14.64 -1.25 9.29
C TYR A 192 -15.82 -1.00 10.25
N ARG A 193 -16.60 0.08 10.05
CA ARG A 193 -17.75 0.39 10.93
C ARG A 193 -18.80 -0.72 10.90
N LYS A 194 -19.08 -1.31 9.74
CA LYS A 194 -19.99 -2.44 9.60
C LYS A 194 -19.47 -3.68 10.32
N SER A 195 -18.19 -4.01 10.17
CA SER A 195 -17.61 -5.20 10.82
C SER A 195 -17.65 -5.15 12.34
N VAL A 196 -17.49 -3.96 12.95
CA VAL A 196 -17.60 -3.78 14.41
C VAL A 196 -19.02 -3.39 14.88
N GLY A 197 -20.03 -3.47 14.00
CA GLY A 197 -21.42 -3.13 14.35
C GLY A 197 -21.60 -1.68 14.79
N ARG A 198 -20.77 -0.74 14.30
CA ARG A 198 -20.85 0.72 14.52
C ARG A 198 -21.51 1.47 13.37
N ASP A 199 -22.03 0.77 12.38
CA ASP A 199 -22.77 1.40 11.29
C ASP A 199 -24.09 1.99 11.79
N LEU A 200 -24.29 3.30 11.56
CA LEU A 200 -25.50 4.04 11.95
C LEU A 200 -26.52 4.07 10.80
N SER A 201 -26.15 3.61 9.61
CA SER A 201 -27.01 3.62 8.43
C SER A 201 -28.00 2.46 8.38
N GLU A 202 -27.83 1.42 9.21
CA GLU A 202 -28.76 0.28 9.26
C GLU A 202 -29.71 0.38 10.47
N PRO A 203 -31.02 0.11 10.29
CA PRO A 203 -31.94 0.01 11.41
C PRO A 203 -31.58 -1.18 12.31
N ILE A 204 -31.68 -1.00 13.61
CA ILE A 204 -31.54 -2.08 14.60
C ILE A 204 -32.86 -2.29 15.34
N PRO A 205 -33.14 -3.51 15.82
CA PRO A 205 -34.32 -3.74 16.65
C PRO A 205 -34.17 -3.04 18.01
N CYS A 206 -35.21 -2.32 18.43
CA CYS A 206 -35.29 -1.74 19.77
C CYS A 206 -35.24 -2.84 20.84
N LYS A 207 -34.34 -2.73 21.82
CA LYS A 207 -34.22 -3.74 22.89
C LYS A 207 -35.47 -3.83 23.80
N GLN A 208 -36.32 -2.80 23.80
CA GLN A 208 -37.56 -2.77 24.57
C GLN A 208 -38.77 -3.28 23.77
N CYS A 209 -39.01 -2.73 22.57
CA CYS A 209 -40.24 -3.00 21.81
C CYS A 209 -40.03 -3.83 20.53
N GLY A 210 -38.79 -4.19 20.20
CA GLY A 210 -38.44 -4.96 19.01
C GLY A 210 -38.51 -4.19 17.68
N LYS A 211 -39.21 -3.06 17.62
CA LYS A 211 -39.38 -2.28 16.38
C LYS A 211 -38.03 -1.80 15.83
N PRO A 212 -37.81 -1.87 14.51
CA PRO A 212 -36.60 -1.36 13.89
C PRO A 212 -36.53 0.16 14.02
N PHE A 213 -35.36 0.69 14.36
CA PHE A 213 -35.13 2.13 14.41
C PHE A 213 -33.69 2.46 14.00
N ARG A 214 -33.49 3.66 13.47
CA ARG A 214 -32.15 4.19 13.15
C ARG A 214 -31.58 4.89 14.38
N ARG A 215 -30.42 4.42 14.83
CA ARG A 215 -29.70 5.01 15.97
C ARG A 215 -28.91 6.25 15.53
N THR A 216 -28.85 7.26 16.40
CA THR A 216 -28.02 8.47 16.18
C THR A 216 -26.63 8.33 16.79
N THR A 217 -26.46 7.40 17.74
CA THR A 217 -25.19 7.11 18.41
C THR A 217 -24.98 5.60 18.52
N THR A 218 -23.74 5.14 18.55
CA THR A 218 -23.40 3.70 18.57
C THR A 218 -23.95 2.96 19.79
N GLY A 219 -24.09 3.66 20.93
CA GLY A 219 -24.64 3.11 22.18
C GLY A 219 -26.16 3.17 22.31
N GLN A 220 -26.87 3.79 21.35
CA GLN A 220 -28.33 3.85 21.40
C GLN A 220 -28.94 2.50 21.05
N ILE A 221 -29.61 1.89 22.03
CA ILE A 221 -30.27 0.57 21.91
C ILE A 221 -31.80 0.65 22.02
N MET A 222 -32.35 1.86 22.22
CA MET A 222 -33.78 2.11 22.38
C MET A 222 -34.27 3.12 21.34
N CYS A 223 -35.46 2.90 20.80
CA CYS A 223 -36.02 3.75 19.73
C CYS A 223 -36.56 5.09 20.22
N SER A 224 -36.99 5.20 21.48
CA SER A 224 -37.59 6.43 22.03
C SER A 224 -37.26 6.64 23.52
N ARG A 225 -37.49 7.86 24.01
CA ARG A 225 -37.38 8.20 25.44
C ARG A 225 -38.31 7.34 26.30
N GLU A 226 -39.49 7.00 25.78
CA GLU A 226 -40.47 6.13 26.45
C GLU A 226 -39.94 4.70 26.58
N CYS A 227 -39.43 4.11 25.50
CA CYS A 227 -38.81 2.77 25.54
C CYS A 227 -37.62 2.73 26.51
N ARG A 228 -36.84 3.82 26.59
CA ARG A 228 -35.75 3.94 27.58
C ARG A 228 -36.27 4.01 29.01
N ALA A 229 -37.30 4.80 29.27
CA ALA A 229 -37.92 4.92 30.60
C ALA A 229 -38.55 3.58 31.03
N GLU A 230 -39.23 2.90 30.13
CA GLU A 230 -39.83 1.58 30.40
C GLU A 230 -38.77 0.51 30.68
N SER A 231 -37.69 0.47 29.91
CA SER A 231 -36.57 -0.44 30.19
C SER A 231 -35.92 -0.17 31.56
N LEU A 232 -35.83 1.10 31.98
CA LEU A 232 -35.35 1.46 33.32
C LEU A 232 -36.32 1.00 34.41
N ARG A 233 -37.63 1.20 34.23
CA ARG A 233 -38.65 0.69 35.15
C ARG A 233 -38.61 -0.83 35.27
N GLY A 234 -38.49 -1.55 34.15
CA GLY A 234 -38.35 -3.01 34.15
C GLY A 234 -37.10 -3.48 34.89
N ARG A 235 -35.95 -2.82 34.68
CA ARG A 235 -34.71 -3.11 35.42
C ARG A 235 -34.83 -2.82 36.91
N ASN A 236 -35.45 -1.70 37.29
CA ASN A 236 -35.65 -1.35 38.70
C ASN A 236 -36.62 -2.32 39.38
N ARG A 237 -37.71 -2.71 38.70
CA ARG A 237 -38.64 -3.73 39.19
C ARG A 237 -37.90 -5.05 39.42
N ALA A 238 -37.10 -5.50 38.47
CA ALA A 238 -36.30 -6.72 38.58
C ALA A 238 -35.27 -6.66 39.72
N ARG A 239 -34.63 -5.50 39.94
CA ARG A 239 -33.72 -5.29 41.09
C ARG A 239 -34.44 -5.28 42.44
N GLY A 240 -35.70 -4.86 42.47
CA GLY A 240 -36.54 -4.85 43.66
C GLY A 240 -37.12 -6.23 44.02
N ILE A 241 -37.03 -7.22 43.14
CA ILE A 241 -37.46 -8.60 43.45
C ILE A 241 -36.47 -9.19 44.46
N PRO A 242 -36.93 -9.57 45.67
CA PRO A 242 -36.06 -10.20 46.66
C PRO A 242 -35.42 -11.45 46.08
N ARG A 243 -34.17 -11.68 46.45
CA ARG A 243 -33.49 -12.93 46.13
C ARG A 243 -34.24 -14.09 46.79
N SER A 244 -34.31 -15.21 46.08
CA SER A 244 -34.97 -16.40 46.60
C SER A 244 -34.15 -17.05 47.72
N LYS A 245 -34.80 -17.73 48.66
CA LYS A 245 -34.12 -18.49 49.71
C LYS A 245 -33.99 -19.96 49.30
N CYS A 246 -32.95 -20.62 49.80
CA CYS A 246 -32.74 -22.06 49.64
C CYS A 246 -33.91 -22.82 50.29
N ALA A 247 -34.47 -23.79 49.56
CA ALA A 247 -35.57 -24.62 50.05
C ALA A 247 -35.22 -25.42 51.32
N ASP A 248 -33.96 -25.85 51.48
CA ASP A 248 -33.58 -26.73 52.60
C ASP A 248 -33.02 -25.96 53.80
N CYS A 249 -32.20 -24.92 53.57
CA CYS A 249 -31.48 -24.22 54.65
C CYS A 249 -31.87 -22.74 54.83
N GLY A 250 -32.79 -22.22 54.01
CA GLY A 250 -33.26 -20.84 54.11
C GLY A 250 -32.25 -19.75 53.71
N LYS A 251 -31.02 -20.10 53.34
CA LYS A 251 -29.99 -19.13 52.91
C LYS A 251 -30.38 -18.41 51.62
N GLU A 252 -30.14 -17.10 51.55
CA GLU A 252 -30.40 -16.30 50.34
C GLU A 252 -29.53 -16.76 49.15
N LEU A 253 -30.15 -16.94 47.99
CA LEU A 253 -29.53 -17.35 46.73
C LEU A 253 -29.15 -16.14 45.87
N SER A 254 -28.23 -16.30 44.92
CA SER A 254 -27.80 -15.22 44.01
C SER A 254 -28.83 -14.87 42.92
N HIS A 255 -29.96 -15.58 42.86
CA HIS A 255 -31.01 -15.42 41.87
C HIS A 255 -32.41 -15.43 42.49
N THR A 256 -33.41 -15.08 41.69
CA THR A 256 -34.82 -14.96 42.09
C THR A 256 -35.66 -16.20 41.77
N ARG A 257 -35.11 -17.20 41.05
CA ARG A 257 -35.83 -18.36 40.51
C ARG A 257 -36.22 -19.46 41.52
N GLY A 258 -35.87 -19.34 42.81
CA GLY A 258 -36.05 -20.42 43.79
C GLY A 258 -35.10 -21.59 43.59
N GLY A 259 -35.07 -22.53 44.54
CA GLY A 259 -34.29 -23.77 44.45
C GLY A 259 -33.43 -24.08 45.67
N ARG A 260 -32.45 -24.97 45.50
CA ARG A 260 -31.48 -25.37 46.54
C ARG A 260 -30.15 -24.63 46.34
N CYS A 261 -29.48 -24.27 47.43
CA CYS A 261 -28.11 -23.76 47.36
C CYS A 261 -27.15 -24.90 47.00
N ARG A 262 -26.00 -24.56 46.39
CA ARG A 262 -25.02 -25.55 45.94
C ARG A 262 -24.62 -26.58 47.03
N PRO A 263 -24.34 -26.19 48.29
CA PRO A 263 -24.06 -27.14 49.36
C PRO A 263 -25.22 -28.09 49.68
N CYS A 264 -26.46 -27.59 49.79
CA CYS A 264 -27.63 -28.43 50.09
C CYS A 264 -27.97 -29.37 48.92
N TRP A 265 -27.81 -28.90 47.69
CA TRP A 265 -27.94 -29.74 46.50
C TRP A 265 -26.91 -30.89 46.52
N SER A 266 -25.65 -30.58 46.81
CA SER A 266 -24.55 -31.57 46.90
C SER A 266 -24.61 -32.51 48.11
N ALA A 267 -25.37 -32.15 49.17
CA ALA A 267 -25.55 -32.98 50.36
C ALA A 267 -26.72 -33.98 50.22
N THR A 268 -27.54 -33.85 49.17
CA THR A 268 -28.61 -34.81 48.90
C THR A 268 -27.98 -36.15 48.49
N PRO A 269 -28.22 -37.27 49.22
CA PRO A 269 -27.84 -38.58 48.73
C PRO A 269 -28.65 -38.86 47.46
N ASN A 270 -28.03 -39.35 46.40
CA ASN A 270 -28.74 -39.74 45.18
C ASN A 270 -29.91 -40.71 45.53
N GLY A 271 -31.15 -40.27 45.35
CA GLY A 271 -32.32 -41.14 45.41
C GLY A 271 -33.63 -40.42 45.71
N GLY A 272 -34.49 -40.26 44.69
CA GLY A 272 -35.92 -40.03 44.89
C GLY A 272 -36.54 -38.91 44.05
N THR A 273 -36.83 -39.20 42.78
CA THR A 273 -38.03 -38.68 42.10
C THR A 273 -39.27 -39.37 42.69
N PRO A 274 -40.42 -38.69 42.67
CA PRO A 274 -41.59 -39.22 41.95
C PRO A 274 -41.60 -38.68 40.52
#